data_AF-A0A954XVI4-F1
#
_entry.id   AF-A0A954XVI4-F1
#
_cell.length_a   1.000
_cell.length_b   1.000
_cell.length_c   1.000
_cell.angle_alpha   90.00
_cell.angle_beta   90.00
_cell.angle_gamma   90.00
#
_symmetry.space_group_name_H-M   'P 1'
#
loop_
_entity.id
_entity.type
_entity.pdbx_description
1 polymer ?
#
loop_
_entity_poly.entity_id
_entity_poly.type
_entity_poly.pdbx_seq_one_letter_code
_entity_poly.pdbx_strand_id
1 'polypeptide(L)'
;MAETSNRGPRHGRHQGPPARRRSYTSSSPEGIDPQTLAQLEREEPLSFAEELDKAAERVRRIGKNIERTDKPDQNVHVAALQRMSMPELIEVAEQEQIEEAGSLKKQDLIFRILKARVKLDGMMSGEGTLEILPDG
;
A
#
# COMPACT_ATOMS: atom_id res chain seq x y z
N MET A 1 -12.25 51.99 20.13
CA MET A 1 -12.95 51.76 21.42
C MET A 1 -13.37 50.29 21.42
N ALA A 2 -12.53 49.42 21.98
CA ALA A 2 -12.62 48.82 23.34
C ALA A 2 -13.63 47.64 23.32
N GLU A 3 -13.26 46.35 23.30
CA GLU A 3 -12.40 45.52 24.16
C GLU A 3 -13.11 44.97 25.43
N THR A 4 -12.92 43.66 25.66
CA THR A 4 -13.29 42.84 26.84
C THR A 4 -14.80 42.50 26.97
N SER A 5 -15.25 41.37 27.56
CA SER A 5 -14.58 40.39 28.41
C SER A 5 -15.36 39.08 28.48
N ASN A 6 -14.60 38.02 28.69
CA ASN A 6 -14.94 36.70 29.18
C ASN A 6 -15.50 36.74 30.63
N ARG A 7 -16.46 35.86 30.97
CA ARG A 7 -16.62 35.22 32.31
C ARG A 7 -17.69 34.12 32.28
N GLY A 8 -17.32 32.89 32.68
CA GLY A 8 -18.25 31.81 33.08
C GLY A 8 -18.83 32.04 34.50
N PRO A 9 -19.13 31.02 35.34
CA PRO A 9 -19.14 29.57 35.11
C PRO A 9 -20.30 28.76 35.82
N ARG A 10 -20.26 27.41 35.70
CA ARG A 10 -20.69 26.35 36.68
C ARG A 10 -22.08 25.66 36.60
N HIS A 11 -21.99 24.35 36.28
CA HIS A 11 -22.52 23.13 36.94
C HIS A 11 -23.99 22.98 37.38
N GLY A 12 -24.58 21.85 36.98
CA GLY A 12 -25.69 21.18 37.68
C GLY A 12 -26.43 20.15 36.80
N ARG A 13 -25.93 18.91 36.70
CA ARG A 13 -26.56 17.64 37.16
C ARG A 13 -28.01 17.35 36.73
N HIS A 14 -28.13 16.26 35.95
CA HIS A 14 -29.15 15.20 35.92
C HIS A 14 -30.61 15.50 36.34
N GLN A 15 -31.55 15.20 35.44
CA GLN A 15 -32.63 14.23 35.68
C GLN A 15 -33.40 13.91 34.39
N GLY A 16 -33.64 12.61 34.15
CA GLY A 16 -34.38 12.08 33.00
C GLY A 16 -35.90 11.97 33.25
N PRO A 17 -36.58 10.96 32.66
CA PRO A 17 -37.72 11.16 31.75
C PRO A 17 -39.08 10.72 32.33
N PRO A 18 -40.22 11.01 31.66
CA PRO A 18 -41.00 9.88 31.13
C PRO A 18 -41.69 10.24 29.79
N ALA A 19 -41.89 9.32 28.85
CA ALA A 19 -42.95 8.35 28.98
C ALA A 19 -42.72 7.11 28.12
N ARG A 20 -42.92 5.97 28.77
CA ARG A 20 -43.04 4.64 28.19
C ARG A 20 -44.28 4.56 27.30
N ARG A 21 -44.16 3.88 26.16
CA ARG A 21 -45.00 2.70 25.89
C ARG A 21 -44.28 1.76 24.94
N ARG A 22 -43.57 0.81 25.54
CA ARG A 22 -43.19 -0.45 24.92
C ARG A 22 -44.38 -1.40 25.08
N SER A 23 -44.74 -2.07 24.01
CA SER A 23 -45.48 -3.33 24.11
C SER A 23 -45.01 -4.25 23.00
N TYR A 24 -44.03 -5.09 23.30
CA TYR A 24 -43.82 -6.40 22.69
C TYR A 24 -43.08 -7.24 23.73
N THR A 25 -43.84 -8.06 24.45
CA THR A 25 -43.82 -9.53 24.41
C THR A 25 -42.46 -10.15 24.75
N SER A 26 -42.49 -10.91 25.83
CA SER A 26 -41.38 -11.56 26.52
C SER A 26 -40.76 -12.72 25.75
N SER A 27 -39.54 -12.53 25.29
CA SER A 27 -38.49 -13.54 25.28
C SER A 27 -37.20 -12.80 25.65
N SER A 28 -36.65 -13.11 26.83
CA SER A 28 -35.45 -12.45 27.35
C SER A 28 -34.27 -12.64 26.41
N PRO A 29 -33.61 -11.57 25.93
CA PRO A 29 -32.19 -11.61 25.68
C PRO A 29 -31.50 -11.17 26.98
N GLU A 30 -30.58 -11.99 27.46
CA GLU A 30 -29.71 -11.68 28.59
C GLU A 30 -29.14 -10.27 28.42
N GLY A 31 -29.28 -9.46 29.48
CA GLY A 31 -28.68 -8.14 29.51
C GLY A 31 -27.19 -8.26 29.26
N ILE A 32 -26.65 -7.34 28.46
CA ILE A 32 -25.20 -7.25 28.24
C ILE A 32 -24.56 -7.20 29.63
N ASP A 33 -23.76 -8.23 29.94
CA ASP A 33 -23.15 -8.38 31.26
C ASP A 33 -22.30 -7.13 31.52
N PRO A 34 -22.55 -6.35 32.58
CA PRO A 34 -21.77 -5.15 32.87
C PRO A 34 -20.28 -5.43 33.01
N GLN A 35 -19.88 -6.69 33.28
CA GLN A 35 -18.48 -7.09 33.24
C GLN A 35 -17.91 -7.13 31.80
N THR A 36 -18.69 -7.60 30.81
CA THR A 36 -18.27 -7.57 29.40
C THR A 36 -18.21 -6.15 28.84
N LEU A 37 -19.13 -5.27 29.26
CA LEU A 37 -19.10 -3.86 28.87
C LEU A 37 -17.87 -3.13 29.45
N ALA A 38 -17.55 -3.39 30.72
CA ALA A 38 -16.35 -2.83 31.37
C ALA A 38 -15.03 -3.42 30.81
N GLN A 39 -15.07 -4.61 30.20
CA GLN A 39 -13.93 -5.19 29.49
C GLN A 39 -13.69 -4.50 28.14
N LEU A 40 -14.75 -4.11 27.42
CA LEU A 40 -14.66 -3.35 26.17
C LEU A 40 -14.19 -1.90 26.38
N GLU A 41 -14.53 -1.28 27.51
CA GLU A 41 -14.05 0.06 27.87
C GLU A 41 -12.57 0.10 28.33
N ARG A 42 -11.98 -1.05 28.67
CA ARG A 42 -10.56 -1.17 29.03
C ARG A 42 -9.62 -1.32 27.84
N GLU A 43 -10.16 -1.64 26.66
CA GLU A 43 -9.38 -1.61 25.43
C GLU A 43 -9.48 -0.19 24.89
N GLU A 44 -8.57 0.68 25.33
CA GLU A 44 -8.41 1.97 24.65
C GLU A 44 -8.23 1.68 23.15
N PRO A 45 -9.00 2.35 22.26
CA PRO A 45 -8.76 2.21 20.83
C PRO A 45 -7.30 2.58 20.61
N LEU A 46 -6.56 1.66 20.00
CA LEU A 46 -5.12 1.81 19.77
C LEU A 46 -4.85 3.23 19.33
N SER A 47 -4.04 3.94 20.12
CA SER A 47 -3.58 5.26 19.72
C SER A 47 -2.96 5.14 18.33
N PHE A 48 -3.13 6.16 17.50
CA PHE A 48 -2.58 6.17 16.14
C PHE A 48 -1.08 5.81 16.11
N ALA A 49 -0.34 6.17 17.16
CA ALA A 49 1.06 5.76 17.34
C ALA A 49 1.22 4.23 17.47
N GLU A 50 0.37 3.56 18.25
CA GLU A 50 0.42 2.10 18.42
C GLU A 50 -0.06 1.36 17.17
N GLU A 51 -1.03 1.92 16.44
CA GLU A 51 -1.44 1.41 15.13
C GLU A 51 -0.29 1.48 14.11
N LEU A 52 0.44 2.60 14.09
CA LEU A 52 1.62 2.79 13.24
C LEU A 52 2.77 1.86 13.62
N ASP A 53 3.05 1.69 14.91
CA ASP A 53 4.10 0.75 15.36
C ASP A 53 3.75 -0.69 15.01
N LYS A 54 2.49 -1.10 15.18
CA LYS A 54 2.00 -2.41 14.74
C LYS A 54 2.04 -2.56 13.23
N ALA A 55 1.76 -1.51 12.46
CA ALA A 55 1.91 -1.53 11.01
C ALA A 55 3.39 -1.66 10.61
N ALA A 56 4.30 -0.93 11.25
CA ALA A 56 5.74 -1.02 11.01
C ALA A 56 6.30 -2.40 11.37
N GLU A 57 5.84 -3.01 12.47
CA GLU A 57 6.14 -4.40 12.85
C GLU A 57 5.70 -5.41 11.77
N ARG A 58 4.49 -5.26 11.24
CA ARG A 58 4.00 -6.11 10.12
C ARG A 58 4.86 -5.95 8.88
N VAL A 59 5.21 -4.71 8.52
CA VAL A 59 6.10 -4.40 7.38
C VAL A 59 7.50 -4.99 7.62
N ARG A 60 8.06 -4.88 8.82
CA ARG A 60 9.36 -5.49 9.18
C ARG A 60 9.33 -7.02 9.09
N ARG A 61 8.20 -7.65 9.45
CA ARG A 61 8.02 -9.10 9.35
C ARG A 61 7.89 -9.58 7.90
N ILE A 62 7.21 -8.80 7.06
CA ILE A 62 7.12 -9.04 5.60
C ILE A 62 8.47 -8.79 4.92
N GLY A 63 9.15 -7.68 5.27
CA GLY A 63 10.43 -7.28 4.69
C GLY A 63 11.60 -8.21 5.03
N LYS A 64 11.49 -9.03 6.07
CA LYS A 64 12.48 -10.10 6.38
C LYS A 64 12.33 -11.34 5.50
N ASN A 65 11.18 -11.54 4.85
CA ASN A 65 10.91 -12.65 3.93
C ASN A 65 11.09 -12.27 2.44
N ILE A 66 11.48 -11.03 2.15
CA ILE A 66 12.12 -10.72 0.88
C ILE A 66 13.55 -11.24 1.06
N GLU A 67 13.74 -12.54 0.81
CA GLU A 67 15.07 -13.05 0.52
C GLU A 67 15.63 -12.13 -0.55
N ARG A 68 16.70 -11.40 -0.21
CA ARG A 68 17.59 -10.88 -1.23
C ARG A 68 18.16 -12.12 -1.89
N THR A 69 17.47 -12.63 -2.90
CA THR A 69 18.10 -13.58 -3.78
C THR A 69 19.31 -12.84 -4.33
N ASP A 70 20.52 -13.26 -3.97
CA ASP A 70 21.76 -12.83 -4.63
C ASP A 70 21.81 -13.27 -6.11
N LYS A 71 20.69 -13.73 -6.66
CA LYS A 71 20.48 -13.75 -8.09
C LYS A 71 20.42 -12.28 -8.51
N PRO A 72 21.27 -11.83 -9.45
CA PRO A 72 21.10 -10.50 -10.01
C PRO A 72 19.64 -10.43 -10.43
N ASP A 73 18.88 -9.49 -9.87
CA ASP A 73 17.51 -9.29 -10.28
C ASP A 73 17.54 -9.25 -11.81
N GLN A 74 16.88 -10.20 -12.46
CA GLN A 74 16.61 -10.09 -13.90
C GLN A 74 15.62 -8.94 -14.17
N ASN A 75 15.38 -8.09 -13.15
CA ASN A 75 14.84 -6.75 -13.25
C ASN A 75 15.27 -6.16 -14.58
N VAL A 76 14.22 -5.82 -15.31
CA VAL A 76 14.22 -5.43 -16.70
C VAL A 76 14.86 -4.04 -16.81
N HIS A 77 16.18 -3.98 -16.68
CA HIS A 77 16.95 -2.74 -16.68
C HIS A 77 17.26 -2.31 -18.11
N VAL A 78 16.46 -1.38 -18.64
CA VAL A 78 16.64 -0.79 -19.97
C VAL A 78 18.06 -0.27 -20.17
N ALA A 79 18.61 0.39 -19.16
CA ALA A 79 19.95 0.98 -19.23
C ALA A 79 21.06 -0.08 -19.39
N ALA A 80 20.86 -1.30 -18.91
CA ALA A 80 21.82 -2.40 -19.13
C ALA A 80 21.78 -2.86 -20.59
N LEU A 81 20.59 -3.10 -21.14
CA LEU A 81 20.40 -3.51 -22.54
C LEU A 81 20.89 -2.44 -23.52
N GLN A 82 20.71 -1.15 -23.20
CA GLN A 82 21.20 -0.06 -24.04
C GLN A 82 22.74 -0.01 -24.14
N ARG A 83 23.46 -0.44 -23.09
CA ARG A 83 24.92 -0.50 -23.04
C ARG A 83 25.50 -1.74 -23.75
N MET A 84 24.71 -2.82 -23.88
CA MET A 84 25.12 -4.03 -24.60
C MET A 84 25.36 -3.76 -26.09
N SER A 85 26.26 -4.54 -26.66
CA SER A 85 26.53 -4.58 -28.10
C SER A 85 25.43 -5.36 -28.85
N MET A 86 25.37 -5.21 -30.18
CA MET A 86 24.40 -5.95 -30.99
C MET A 86 24.53 -7.48 -30.86
N PRO A 87 25.75 -8.08 -30.87
CA PRO A 87 25.91 -9.51 -30.67
C PRO A 87 25.37 -9.99 -29.31
N GLU A 88 25.71 -9.29 -28.22
CA GLU A 88 25.22 -9.62 -26.87
C GLU A 88 23.69 -9.53 -26.78
N LEU A 89 23.08 -8.54 -27.45
CA LEU A 89 21.62 -8.42 -27.50
C LEU A 89 20.97 -9.55 -28.29
N ILE A 90 21.61 -10.06 -29.33
CA ILE A 90 21.12 -11.22 -30.09
C ILE A 90 21.18 -12.48 -29.20
N GLU A 91 22.28 -12.69 -28.48
CA GLU A 91 22.41 -13.82 -27.54
C GLU A 91 21.32 -13.77 -26.45
N VAL A 92 21.08 -12.59 -25.89
CA VAL A 92 19.97 -12.39 -24.92
C VAL A 92 18.62 -12.67 -25.58
N ALA A 93 18.40 -12.20 -26.81
CA ALA A 93 17.15 -12.42 -27.52
C ALA A 93 16.88 -13.91 -27.81
N GLU A 94 17.92 -14.69 -28.09
CA GLU A 94 17.83 -16.15 -28.26
C GLU A 94 17.43 -16.85 -26.95
N GLN A 95 18.00 -16.43 -25.82
CA GLN A 95 17.62 -16.94 -24.49
C GLN A 95 16.14 -16.67 -24.16
N GLU A 96 15.64 -15.52 -24.59
CA GLU A 96 14.25 -15.08 -24.41
C GLU A 96 13.31 -15.60 -25.52
N GLN A 97 13.80 -16.47 -26.41
CA GLN A 97 13.05 -17.08 -27.53
C GLN A 97 12.43 -16.06 -28.50
N ILE A 98 13.13 -14.97 -28.77
CA ILE A 98 12.68 -13.92 -29.70
C ILE A 98 13.09 -14.28 -31.13
N GLU A 99 12.10 -14.57 -31.95
CA GLU A 99 12.30 -14.83 -33.38
C GLU A 99 12.77 -13.59 -34.14
N GLU A 100 13.54 -13.83 -35.21
CA GLU A 100 14.02 -12.80 -36.14
C GLU A 100 14.91 -11.72 -35.52
N ALA A 101 15.56 -11.99 -34.37
CA ALA A 101 16.40 -11.02 -33.67
C ALA A 101 17.49 -10.35 -34.55
N GLY A 102 18.07 -11.09 -35.49
CA GLY A 102 19.14 -10.60 -36.37
C GLY A 102 18.71 -9.57 -37.42
N SER A 103 17.41 -9.42 -37.73
CA SER A 103 16.90 -8.42 -38.67
C SER A 103 16.45 -7.13 -37.98
N LEU A 104 16.33 -7.14 -36.65
CA LEU A 104 15.81 -6.03 -35.86
C LEU A 104 16.88 -4.95 -35.64
N LYS A 105 16.44 -3.70 -35.62
CA LYS A 105 17.27 -2.59 -35.13
C LYS A 105 17.48 -2.73 -33.64
N LYS A 106 18.58 -2.18 -33.11
CA LYS A 106 18.94 -2.24 -31.69
C LYS A 106 17.77 -1.88 -30.76
N GLN A 107 17.07 -0.79 -31.04
CA GLN A 107 15.95 -0.32 -30.22
C GLN A 107 14.76 -1.28 -30.24
N ASP A 108 14.41 -1.80 -31.42
CA ASP A 108 13.31 -2.77 -31.58
C ASP A 108 13.63 -4.09 -30.87
N LEU A 109 14.89 -4.53 -30.97
CA LEU A 109 15.38 -5.73 -30.29
C LEU A 109 15.33 -5.56 -28.77
N ILE A 110 15.85 -4.45 -28.24
CA ILE A 110 15.76 -4.11 -26.82
C ILE A 110 14.29 -4.10 -26.39
N PHE A 111 13.40 -3.45 -27.13
CA PHE A 111 11.97 -3.40 -26.81
C PHE A 111 11.33 -4.80 -26.75
N ARG A 112 11.69 -5.70 -27.68
CA ARG A 112 11.20 -7.08 -27.66
C ARG A 112 11.73 -7.87 -26.46
N ILE A 113 12.99 -7.71 -26.09
CA ILE A 113 13.60 -8.31 -24.89
C ILE A 113 12.86 -7.82 -23.64
N LEU A 114 12.68 -6.50 -23.49
CA LEU A 114 11.96 -5.92 -22.37
C LEU A 114 10.53 -6.47 -22.27
N LYS A 115 9.83 -6.56 -23.41
CA LYS A 115 8.47 -7.10 -23.49
C LYS A 115 8.41 -8.58 -23.10
N ALA A 116 9.40 -9.39 -23.48
CA ALA A 116 9.48 -10.79 -23.10
C ALA A 116 9.63 -10.94 -21.57
N ARG A 117 10.57 -10.19 -20.98
CA ARG A 117 10.81 -10.25 -19.53
C ARG A 117 9.65 -9.74 -18.68
N VAL A 118 8.99 -8.66 -19.11
CA VAL A 118 7.80 -8.14 -18.41
C VAL A 118 6.65 -9.16 -18.40
N LYS A 119 6.51 -9.96 -19.45
CA LYS A 119 5.50 -11.02 -19.47
C LYS A 119 5.79 -12.13 -18.46
N LEU A 120 7.05 -12.38 -18.13
CA LEU A 120 7.46 -13.40 -17.17
C LEU A 120 7.38 -12.88 -15.72
N ASP A 121 7.94 -11.70 -15.46
CA ASP A 121 8.16 -11.20 -14.10
C ASP A 121 7.19 -10.09 -13.66
N GLY A 122 6.39 -9.54 -14.58
CA GLY A 122 5.32 -8.58 -14.29
C GLY A 122 5.78 -7.18 -13.83
N MET A 123 7.08 -6.92 -13.70
CA MET A 123 7.62 -5.62 -13.30
C MET A 123 8.80 -5.19 -14.17
N MET A 124 8.87 -3.89 -14.50
CA MET A 124 10.00 -3.27 -15.21
C MET A 124 10.41 -1.97 -14.52
N SER A 125 11.71 -1.74 -14.43
CA SER A 125 12.29 -0.53 -13.85
C SER A 125 13.07 0.23 -14.92
N GLY A 126 12.69 1.48 -15.16
CA GLY A 126 13.38 2.41 -16.05
C GLY A 126 13.85 3.65 -15.30
N GLU A 127 14.99 4.20 -15.69
CA GLU A 127 15.49 5.50 -15.23
C GLU A 127 15.41 6.50 -16.39
N GLY A 128 15.06 7.76 -16.10
CA GLY A 128 14.93 8.80 -17.11
C GLY A 128 14.49 10.13 -16.51
N THR A 129 14.55 11.18 -17.32
CA THR A 129 14.04 12.52 -16.96
C THR A 129 12.63 12.68 -17.52
N LEU A 130 11.69 13.14 -16.70
CA LEU A 130 10.34 13.46 -17.18
C LEU A 130 10.38 14.74 -18.03
N GLU A 131 10.02 14.60 -19.30
CA GLU A 131 9.79 15.73 -20.21
C GLU A 131 8.29 15.83 -20.49
N ILE A 132 7.70 16.99 -20.21
CA ILE A 132 6.28 17.25 -20.47
C ILE A 132 6.19 17.92 -21.83
N LEU A 133 5.53 17.26 -22.78
CA LEU A 133 5.26 17.84 -24.09
C LEU A 133 4.10 18.84 -24.00
N PRO A 134 4.02 19.83 -24.92
CA PRO A 134 2.94 20.83 -24.92
C PRO A 134 1.53 20.22 -24.99
N ASP A 135 1.46 18.99 -25.50
CA ASP A 135 0.22 18.28 -25.79
C ASP A 135 -0.34 17.50 -24.58
N GLY A 136 0.45 17.38 -23.49
CA GLY A 136 0.06 16.68 -22.25
C GLY A 136 0.39 15.19 -22.27
#